data_AF-V7B0Y1-F1
#
_entry.id   AF-V7B0Y1-F1
#
_cell.length_a   1.000
_cell.length_b   1.000
_cell.length_c   1.000
_cell.angle_alpha   90.00
_cell.angle_beta   90.00
_cell.angle_gamma   90.00
#
_symmetry.space_group_name_H-M   'P 1'
#
loop_
_entity.id
_entity.type
_entity.pdbx_description
1 polymer ?
#
loop_
_entity_poly.entity_id
_entity_poly.type
_entity_poly.pdbx_seq_one_letter_code
_entity_poly.pdbx_strand_id
1 'polypeptide(L)'
;MALQGVNLPLAFTGQEAIWQKVFQEKFNMSMSDLDDFFGGPAFLAWSRMGNLHGWGGPLPQSWFDKQLILQKKILARMYELGMTPVLPAFSGNVPAALKYIFPSAKITRLGNWFSVKNDLKWCCTYLLDATDPLFIEIGKAFIEKQLQEYGRTGHIYNCDTFDENTPPIDDPEYISSLGAATFKGMQSGDDDAVWLMQGWLFSYDPFWRPPQMKALLHSVPLGKLVVLDLFAEVKPIWVTSEQFYGVPYIWKVGVGMSMEGIEQNPIVYDLMSEMAFQQKKIDVKAWVDMYSTRRYGKSLPLIQEGWNVLYHTIYNCTDGAYDKNRDVIVAFPDVDPSLISVQYDQSHHYYRPSGTVIKEITDPFDRPHLWYSTSEVIYALELFITIGDELSRSKTYRYDLVDLTRQVLAKYANELFFKVIEAYKSHDVHGMTLLSQRFLDLVEDLDTLLACHDGFLLGPWLESAKQLAQNEEQERQFEWNARTQITMWFDNTKEEASLLRDYGNKYWSGLLHDYYGPRAAIYFKYLRESLERGEDFKLIEWRREWIKLTNEWQKSRNTFPVESKGDALNTSRWLFNKYLNLTNTETKLIEVQR
;
A
#
# COMPACT_ATOMS: atom_id res chain seq x y z
N MET A 1 -1.82 14.12 -14.04
CA MET A 1 -1.73 15.24 -13.08
C MET A 1 -2.30 16.53 -13.67
N ALA A 2 -1.60 17.23 -14.57
CA ALA A 2 -2.08 18.51 -15.13
C ALA A 2 -3.48 18.44 -15.77
N LEU A 3 -3.73 17.43 -16.62
CA LEU A 3 -5.05 17.21 -17.23
C LEU A 3 -6.17 16.95 -16.22
N GLN A 4 -5.82 16.52 -15.01
CA GLN A 4 -6.74 16.23 -13.91
C GLN A 4 -6.81 17.39 -12.89
N GLY A 5 -6.25 18.56 -13.21
CA GLY A 5 -6.30 19.75 -12.35
C GLY A 5 -5.40 19.73 -11.11
N VAL A 6 -4.50 18.74 -10.97
CA VAL A 6 -3.59 18.67 -9.83
C VAL A 6 -2.60 19.83 -9.86
N ASN A 7 -2.59 20.66 -8.81
CA ASN A 7 -1.71 21.81 -8.68
C ASN A 7 -0.81 21.81 -7.43
N LEU A 8 -0.99 20.86 -6.50
CA LEU A 8 -0.21 20.77 -5.26
C LEU A 8 0.34 19.34 -5.02
N PRO A 9 1.29 18.85 -5.82
CA PRO A 9 1.80 17.49 -5.64
C PRO A 9 3.04 17.40 -4.73
N LEU A 10 3.18 16.26 -4.04
CA LEU A 10 4.40 15.90 -3.33
C LEU A 10 5.56 15.69 -4.32
N ALA A 11 6.72 16.26 -4.03
CA ALA A 11 7.93 16.14 -4.83
C ALA A 11 9.11 15.68 -3.96
N PHE A 12 9.12 14.39 -3.59
CA PHE A 12 10.04 13.81 -2.61
C PHE A 12 11.25 13.10 -3.23
N THR A 13 11.33 13.03 -4.57
CA THR A 13 12.39 12.33 -5.30
C THR A 13 13.77 12.90 -4.92
N GLY A 14 14.73 12.02 -4.63
CA GLY A 14 16.12 12.41 -4.37
C GLY A 14 16.39 13.16 -3.08
N GLN A 15 15.46 13.20 -2.12
CA GLN A 15 15.69 13.88 -0.84
C GLN A 15 16.85 13.29 -0.04
N GLU A 16 17.16 12.00 -0.22
CA GLU A 16 18.30 11.35 0.42
C GLU A 16 19.62 12.02 0.01
N ALA A 17 19.71 12.56 -1.21
CA ALA A 17 20.90 13.30 -1.69
C ALA A 17 21.06 14.65 -0.98
N ILE A 18 19.94 15.28 -0.62
CA ILE A 18 19.96 16.49 0.20
C ILE A 18 20.43 16.14 1.61
N TRP A 19 19.90 15.08 2.23
CA TRP A 19 20.34 14.61 3.54
C TRP A 19 21.82 14.25 3.57
N GLN A 20 22.31 13.51 2.57
CA GLN A 20 23.73 13.19 2.41
C GLN A 20 24.59 14.46 2.44
N LYS A 21 24.25 15.46 1.62
CA LYS A 21 24.97 16.74 1.56
C LYS A 21 24.91 17.50 2.88
N VAL A 22 23.74 17.57 3.53
CA VAL A 22 23.58 18.25 4.82
C VAL A 22 24.48 17.63 5.88
N PHE A 23 24.39 16.31 6.07
CA PHE A 23 25.14 15.63 7.12
C PHE A 23 26.66 15.64 6.87
N GLN A 24 27.10 15.50 5.63
CA GLN A 24 28.52 15.56 5.29
C GLN A 24 29.09 16.98 5.41
N GLU A 25 28.42 17.98 4.85
CA GLU A 25 28.98 19.34 4.76
C GLU A 25 28.83 20.13 6.07
N LYS A 26 27.77 19.90 6.86
CA LYS A 26 27.46 20.70 8.05
C LYS A 26 27.68 19.98 9.37
N PHE A 27 27.55 18.64 9.38
CA PHE A 27 27.60 17.85 10.61
C PHE A 27 28.77 16.86 10.66
N ASN A 28 29.74 16.99 9.73
CA ASN A 28 31.00 16.25 9.70
C ASN A 28 30.82 14.72 9.73
N MET A 29 29.77 14.21 9.08
CA MET A 29 29.53 12.77 8.92
C MET A 29 30.25 12.24 7.69
N SER A 30 30.78 11.03 7.78
CA SER A 30 31.25 10.26 6.64
C SER A 30 30.10 9.61 5.88
N MET A 31 30.37 9.01 4.72
CA MET A 31 29.35 8.23 4.02
C MET A 31 28.94 6.98 4.82
N SER A 32 29.92 6.31 5.44
CA SER A 32 29.66 5.12 6.26
C SER A 32 28.81 5.41 7.49
N ASP A 33 28.82 6.64 8.00
CA ASP A 33 27.94 7.06 9.09
C ASP A 33 26.45 7.08 8.70
N LEU A 34 26.15 7.06 7.39
CA LEU A 34 24.81 7.10 6.82
C LEU A 34 24.35 5.75 6.24
N ASP A 35 25.20 4.71 6.23
CA ASP A 35 24.90 3.41 5.59
C ASP A 35 23.64 2.76 6.20
N ASP A 36 23.45 2.90 7.51
CA ASP A 36 22.31 2.36 8.25
C ASP A 36 21.14 3.36 8.38
N PHE A 37 21.25 4.58 7.85
CA PHE A 37 20.22 5.61 8.01
C PHE A 37 19.11 5.50 6.96
N PHE A 38 19.47 5.31 5.69
CA PHE A 38 18.49 5.24 4.60
C PHE A 38 17.95 3.83 4.39
N GLY A 39 16.66 3.71 4.05
CA GLY A 39 16.12 2.47 3.50
C GLY A 39 16.58 2.24 2.06
N GLY A 40 16.41 1.01 1.56
CA GLY A 40 16.55 0.70 0.14
C GLY A 40 15.45 1.38 -0.69
N PRO A 41 15.61 1.51 -2.02
CA PRO A 41 14.70 2.23 -2.91
C PRO A 41 13.20 1.98 -2.70
N ALA A 42 12.80 0.72 -2.47
CA ALA A 42 11.39 0.35 -2.31
C ALA A 42 10.82 0.67 -0.91
N PHE A 43 11.65 1.06 0.05
CA PHE A 43 11.25 1.26 1.46
C PHE A 43 11.39 2.71 1.92
N LEU A 44 11.69 3.63 0.99
CA LEU A 44 11.98 5.02 1.34
C LEU A 44 10.80 5.77 1.97
N ALA A 45 9.55 5.42 1.63
CA ALA A 45 8.38 6.05 2.26
C ALA A 45 8.44 5.93 3.79
N TRP A 46 8.57 4.70 4.29
CA TRP A 46 8.64 4.40 5.72
C TRP A 46 9.96 4.83 6.36
N SER A 47 11.08 4.86 5.62
CA SER A 47 12.31 5.40 6.18
C SER A 47 12.24 6.92 6.40
N ARG A 48 11.58 7.66 5.49
CA ARG A 48 11.38 9.12 5.59
C ARG A 48 10.43 9.49 6.74
N MET A 49 9.43 8.66 6.98
CA MET A 49 8.49 8.81 8.10
C MET A 49 9.07 8.33 9.44
N GLY A 50 10.31 7.79 9.45
CA GLY A 50 11.00 7.38 10.68
C GLY A 50 10.57 6.02 11.22
N ASN A 51 9.86 5.22 10.44
CA ASN A 51 9.40 3.90 10.85
C ASN A 51 10.53 2.86 10.83
N LEU A 52 11.39 2.93 9.80
CA LEU A 52 12.49 2.00 9.58
C LEU A 52 13.78 2.72 9.15
N HIS A 53 14.91 2.02 9.24
CA HIS A 53 16.20 2.47 8.73
C HIS A 53 17.01 1.28 8.22
N GLY A 54 17.91 1.49 7.25
CA GLY A 54 18.82 0.47 6.71
C GLY A 54 18.19 -0.67 5.89
N TRP A 55 16.91 -1.00 6.08
CA TRP A 55 16.26 -2.13 5.43
C TRP A 55 16.30 -2.02 3.91
N GLY A 56 16.91 -3.02 3.26
CA GLY A 56 17.11 -3.07 1.81
C GLY A 56 18.20 -2.15 1.27
N GLY A 57 18.85 -1.36 2.11
CA GLY A 57 20.02 -0.55 1.79
C GLY A 57 21.34 -1.37 1.81
N PRO A 58 22.50 -0.68 1.76
CA PRO A 58 22.65 0.78 1.67
C PRO A 58 22.32 1.32 0.28
N LEU A 59 22.03 2.63 0.16
CA LEU A 59 21.87 3.28 -1.14
C LEU A 59 23.24 3.53 -1.80
N PRO A 60 23.44 3.16 -3.07
CA PRO A 60 24.69 3.47 -3.77
C PRO A 60 24.77 4.95 -4.16
N GLN A 61 25.98 5.52 -4.33
CA GLN A 61 26.16 6.92 -4.77
C GLN A 61 25.38 7.24 -6.06
N SER A 62 25.31 6.26 -6.98
CA SER A 62 24.55 6.36 -8.23
C SER A 62 23.07 6.68 -8.02
N TRP A 63 22.47 6.22 -6.91
CA TRP A 63 21.10 6.54 -6.55
C TRP A 63 20.96 8.03 -6.23
N PHE A 64 21.78 8.53 -5.29
CA PHE A 64 21.75 9.93 -4.87
C PHE A 64 21.90 10.88 -6.07
N ASP A 65 22.88 10.62 -6.93
CA ASP A 65 23.17 11.47 -8.09
C ASP A 65 22.03 11.44 -9.12
N LYS A 66 21.55 10.24 -9.50
CA LYS A 66 20.47 10.09 -10.49
C LYS A 66 19.15 10.67 -9.99
N GLN A 67 18.79 10.41 -8.73
CA GLN A 67 17.53 10.89 -8.16
C GLN A 67 17.54 12.41 -7.96
N LEU A 68 18.68 13.00 -7.59
CA LEU A 68 18.82 14.46 -7.52
C LEU A 68 18.62 15.11 -8.91
N ILE A 69 19.21 14.53 -9.96
CA ILE A 69 19.00 15.00 -11.34
C ILE A 69 17.53 14.86 -11.75
N LEU A 70 16.89 13.73 -11.44
CA LEU A 70 15.49 13.49 -11.75
C LEU A 70 14.58 14.50 -11.05
N GLN A 71 14.81 14.77 -9.77
CA GLN A 71 14.03 15.74 -9.01
C GLN A 71 14.10 17.14 -9.61
N LYS A 72 15.29 17.60 -10.03
CA LYS A 72 15.42 18.91 -10.70
C LYS A 72 14.58 18.98 -11.98
N LYS A 73 14.49 17.88 -12.74
CA LYS A 73 13.61 17.79 -13.93
C LYS A 73 12.12 17.79 -13.57
N ILE A 74 11.74 17.05 -12.52
CA ILE A 74 10.36 17.01 -12.02
C ILE A 74 9.92 18.42 -11.60
N LEU A 75 10.71 19.09 -10.76
CA LEU A 75 10.40 20.43 -10.28
C LEU A 75 10.30 21.44 -11.44
N ALA A 76 11.24 21.43 -12.39
CA ALA A 76 11.17 22.29 -13.57
C ALA A 76 9.84 22.10 -14.32
N ARG A 77 9.43 20.85 -14.55
CA ARG A 77 8.18 20.53 -15.25
C ARG A 77 6.94 20.91 -14.46
N MET A 78 6.94 20.72 -13.15
CA MET A 78 5.84 21.14 -12.28
C MET A 78 5.63 22.66 -12.35
N TYR A 79 6.72 23.42 -12.28
CA TYR A 79 6.66 24.87 -12.37
C TYR A 79 6.25 25.39 -13.75
N GLU A 80 6.69 24.75 -14.84
CA GLU A 80 6.20 25.04 -16.20
C GLU A 80 4.67 24.88 -16.31
N LEU A 81 4.10 23.93 -15.57
CA LEU A 81 2.67 23.63 -15.56
C LEU A 81 1.89 24.44 -14.51
N GLY A 82 2.53 25.36 -13.79
CA GLY A 82 1.91 26.18 -12.75
C GLY A 82 1.56 25.43 -11.47
N MET A 83 2.19 24.28 -11.22
CA MET A 83 2.04 23.52 -9.98
C MET A 83 2.95 24.08 -8.87
N THR A 84 2.51 23.95 -7.63
CA THR A 84 3.28 24.22 -6.42
C THR A 84 3.77 22.89 -5.84
N PRO A 85 5.06 22.54 -5.93
CA PRO A 85 5.61 21.34 -5.30
C PRO A 85 5.58 21.47 -3.79
N VAL A 86 5.16 20.39 -3.14
CA VAL A 86 5.39 20.18 -1.71
C VAL A 86 6.72 19.46 -1.56
N LEU A 87 7.69 20.13 -0.93
CA LEU A 87 9.02 19.59 -0.69
C LEU A 87 9.10 18.92 0.70
N PRO A 88 10.03 17.99 0.95
CA PRO A 88 10.22 17.43 2.28
C PRO A 88 10.77 18.47 3.27
N ALA A 89 10.62 18.21 4.56
CA ALA A 89 11.27 18.92 5.66
C ALA A 89 11.76 17.95 6.75
N PHE A 90 12.52 18.48 7.70
CA PHE A 90 13.04 17.70 8.82
C PHE A 90 11.95 17.41 9.86
N SER A 91 11.74 16.13 10.16
CA SER A 91 10.79 15.67 11.19
C SER A 91 11.44 15.21 12.50
N GLY A 92 12.76 15.34 12.67
CA GLY A 92 13.47 14.91 13.89
C GLY A 92 14.22 13.58 13.77
N ASN A 93 13.96 12.78 12.73
CA ASN A 93 14.66 11.51 12.50
C ASN A 93 16.12 11.74 12.08
N VAL A 94 17.07 11.15 12.80
CA VAL A 94 18.51 11.38 12.62
C VAL A 94 19.32 10.09 12.50
N PRO A 95 20.51 10.10 11.86
CA PRO A 95 21.43 8.97 11.86
C PRO A 95 21.93 8.64 13.27
N ALA A 96 22.20 7.35 13.53
CA ALA A 96 22.78 6.89 14.79
C ALA A 96 24.11 7.60 15.12
N ALA A 97 24.91 7.89 14.09
CA ALA A 97 26.19 8.60 14.18
C ALA A 97 26.09 9.95 14.90
N LEU A 98 24.94 10.64 14.80
CA LEU A 98 24.74 11.96 15.40
C LEU A 98 24.92 11.93 16.92
N LYS A 99 24.57 10.82 17.58
CA LYS A 99 24.74 10.63 19.03
C LYS A 99 26.20 10.64 19.46
N TYR A 100 27.11 10.19 18.60
CA TYR A 100 28.54 10.16 18.90
C TYR A 100 29.22 11.49 18.57
N ILE A 101 28.77 12.17 17.51
CA ILE A 101 29.29 13.47 17.10
C ILE A 101 28.80 14.57 18.06
N PHE A 102 27.55 14.50 18.50
CA PHE A 102 26.91 15.42 19.44
C PHE A 102 26.45 14.68 20.70
N PRO A 103 27.37 14.31 21.62
CA PRO A 103 27.04 13.50 22.80
C PRO A 103 26.12 14.20 23.81
N SER A 104 25.99 15.54 23.72
CA SER A 104 25.06 16.33 24.53
C SER A 104 23.67 16.47 23.91
N ALA A 105 23.48 16.05 22.66
CA ALA A 105 22.20 16.14 21.98
C ALA A 105 21.18 15.17 22.61
N LYS A 106 19.94 15.63 22.80
CA LYS A 106 18.84 14.85 23.34
C LYS A 106 18.28 13.90 22.28
N ILE A 107 18.94 12.77 22.09
CA ILE A 107 18.54 11.76 21.10
C ILE A 107 18.01 10.51 21.81
N THR A 108 16.77 10.14 21.49
CA THR A 108 16.09 8.92 21.94
C THR A 108 15.84 7.98 20.77
N ARG A 109 15.22 6.82 21.03
CA ARG A 109 14.75 5.91 19.97
C ARG A 109 13.23 5.86 19.97
N LEU A 110 12.64 5.81 18.78
CA LEU A 110 11.21 5.51 18.59
C LEU A 110 10.90 4.06 18.99
N GLY A 111 9.59 3.77 19.13
CA GLY A 111 9.09 2.46 19.46
C GLY A 111 9.30 1.41 18.35
N ASN A 112 8.97 0.16 18.66
CA ASN A 112 8.97 -0.91 17.65
C ASN A 112 7.90 -0.64 16.59
N TRP A 113 8.34 -0.55 15.34
CA TRP A 113 7.49 -0.51 14.17
C TRP A 113 7.62 -1.82 13.40
N PHE A 114 6.65 -2.71 13.60
CA PHE A 114 6.47 -4.00 12.91
C PHE A 114 7.65 -4.98 12.86
N SER A 115 8.76 -4.76 13.58
CA SER A 115 9.86 -5.73 13.65
C SER A 115 9.44 -6.99 14.40
N VAL A 116 9.85 -8.14 13.86
CA VAL A 116 9.56 -9.45 14.44
C VAL A 116 10.48 -9.69 15.66
N LYS A 117 9.93 -10.26 16.74
CA LYS A 117 10.63 -10.50 18.02
C LYS A 117 11.29 -9.26 18.67
N ASN A 118 10.82 -8.07 18.33
CA ASN A 118 11.44 -6.81 18.75
C ASN A 118 12.92 -6.70 18.35
N ASP A 119 13.31 -7.28 17.20
CA ASP A 119 14.65 -7.06 16.65
C ASP A 119 14.77 -5.61 16.16
N LEU A 120 15.53 -4.82 16.91
CA LEU A 120 15.66 -3.38 16.69
C LEU A 120 16.66 -3.02 15.57
N LYS A 121 17.06 -4.01 14.76
CA LYS A 121 18.05 -3.86 13.70
C LYS A 121 17.63 -2.89 12.59
N TRP A 122 16.33 -2.86 12.27
CA TRP A 122 15.80 -2.12 11.12
C TRP A 122 14.69 -1.11 11.46
N CYS A 123 14.28 -1.01 12.72
CA CYS A 123 13.21 -0.11 13.19
C CYS A 123 13.75 0.90 14.19
N CYS A 124 12.82 1.60 14.85
CA CYS A 124 13.12 2.20 16.14
C CYS A 124 14.20 3.26 15.98
N THR A 125 13.96 4.14 15.01
CA THR A 125 14.91 5.15 14.53
C THR A 125 15.30 6.10 15.66
N TYR A 126 16.44 6.78 15.47
CA TYR A 126 16.87 7.79 16.41
C TYR A 126 16.08 9.09 16.18
N LEU A 127 15.44 9.57 17.24
CA LEU A 127 14.69 10.82 17.24
C LEU A 127 15.47 11.87 18.03
N LEU A 128 15.79 12.98 17.37
CA LEU A 128 16.28 14.18 18.03
C LEU A 128 15.10 14.92 18.67
N ASP A 129 15.18 15.18 19.96
CA ASP A 129 14.14 15.89 20.69
C ASP A 129 14.00 17.33 20.20
N ALA A 130 12.76 17.77 19.99
CA ALA A 130 12.46 19.10 19.50
C ALA A 130 12.89 20.26 20.40
N THR A 131 13.16 20.00 21.70
CA THR A 131 13.69 21.01 22.62
C THR A 131 15.20 21.19 22.49
N ASP A 132 15.89 20.35 21.72
CA ASP A 132 17.32 20.47 21.46
C ASP A 132 17.59 21.56 20.41
N PRO A 133 18.51 22.51 20.65
CA PRO A 133 18.85 23.54 19.67
C PRO A 133 19.30 22.98 18.30
N LEU A 134 19.89 21.78 18.30
CA LEU A 134 20.33 21.10 17.08
C LEU A 134 19.17 20.77 16.15
N PHE A 135 17.93 20.64 16.68
CA PHE A 135 16.75 20.35 15.88
C PHE A 135 16.48 21.44 14.84
N ILE A 136 16.51 22.71 15.28
CA ILE A 136 16.31 23.86 14.40
C ILE A 136 17.49 24.01 13.44
N GLU A 137 18.72 23.76 13.90
CA GLU A 137 19.92 23.85 13.06
C GLU A 137 19.90 22.84 11.91
N ILE A 138 19.54 21.59 12.17
CA ILE A 138 19.39 20.55 11.14
C ILE A 138 18.24 20.90 10.19
N GLY A 139 17.07 21.30 10.72
CA GLY A 139 15.92 21.71 9.92
C GLY A 139 16.27 22.85 8.96
N LYS A 140 16.95 23.88 9.47
CA LYS A 140 17.45 25.01 8.68
C LYS A 140 18.37 24.54 7.56
N ALA A 141 19.39 23.77 7.91
CA ALA A 141 20.41 23.31 6.97
C ALA A 141 19.79 22.50 5.82
N PHE A 142 18.75 21.70 6.12
CA PHE A 142 18.03 20.94 5.11
C PHE A 142 17.27 21.84 4.12
N ILE A 143 16.50 22.81 4.60
CA ILE A 143 15.77 23.75 3.74
C ILE A 143 16.73 24.59 2.89
N GLU A 144 17.80 25.12 3.48
CA GLU A 144 18.83 25.88 2.76
C GLU A 144 19.51 25.03 1.67
N LYS A 145 19.80 23.75 1.97
CA LYS A 145 20.40 22.84 0.99
C LYS A 145 19.44 22.51 -0.15
N GLN A 146 18.15 22.30 0.14
CA GLN A 146 17.14 22.13 -0.90
C GLN A 146 17.08 23.36 -1.81
N LEU A 147 17.01 24.57 -1.23
CA LEU A 147 16.98 25.82 -2.00
C LEU A 147 18.25 25.99 -2.85
N GLN A 148 19.42 25.66 -2.32
CA GLN A 148 20.68 25.69 -3.05
C GLN A 148 20.68 24.72 -4.25
N GLU A 149 20.17 23.50 -4.07
CA GLU A 149 20.18 22.48 -5.12
C GLU A 149 19.09 22.69 -6.18
N TYR A 150 17.90 23.13 -5.76
CA TYR A 150 16.73 23.27 -6.63
C TYR A 150 16.55 24.68 -7.20
N GLY A 151 17.18 25.69 -6.58
CA GLY A 151 17.15 27.10 -7.01
C GLY A 151 15.86 27.85 -6.69
N ARG A 152 14.79 27.15 -6.28
CA ARG A 152 13.50 27.72 -5.86
C ARG A 152 12.69 26.70 -5.07
N THR A 153 11.74 27.19 -4.29
CA THR A 153 10.80 26.40 -3.49
C THR A 153 9.35 26.76 -3.85
N GLY A 154 8.41 25.88 -3.50
CA GLY A 154 6.98 26.17 -3.47
C GLY A 154 6.51 26.78 -2.14
N HIS A 155 7.42 26.96 -1.18
CA HIS A 155 7.19 27.38 0.21
C HIS A 155 6.30 26.44 1.04
N ILE A 156 5.91 25.29 0.49
CA ILE A 156 5.09 24.30 1.17
C ILE A 156 5.95 23.07 1.42
N TYR A 157 6.03 22.68 2.68
CA TYR A 157 6.87 21.58 3.13
C TYR A 157 6.04 20.53 3.86
N ASN A 158 6.32 19.25 3.60
CA ASN A 158 5.73 18.14 4.32
C ASN A 158 6.79 17.38 5.12
N CYS A 159 6.45 17.08 6.36
CA CYS A 159 7.16 16.14 7.20
C CYS A 159 6.22 15.68 8.33
N ASP A 160 6.41 14.44 8.78
CA ASP A 160 5.55 13.79 9.76
C ASP A 160 6.45 13.01 10.73
N THR A 161 6.50 13.43 12.00
CA THR A 161 7.38 12.84 13.02
C THR A 161 6.80 11.57 13.63
N PHE A 162 5.47 11.51 13.74
CA PHE A 162 4.75 10.52 14.52
C PHE A 162 3.71 9.78 13.66
N ASP A 163 4.01 9.59 12.37
CA ASP A 163 3.23 8.71 11.52
C ASP A 163 3.48 7.25 11.95
N GLU A 164 2.41 6.60 12.43
CA GLU A 164 2.44 5.26 13.05
C GLU A 164 3.45 5.07 14.20
N ASN A 165 3.89 6.17 14.82
CA ASN A 165 4.78 6.18 15.98
C ASN A 165 4.14 7.01 17.10
N THR A 166 4.16 6.51 18.32
CA THR A 166 3.60 7.22 19.48
C THR A 166 4.63 8.23 20.03
N PRO A 167 4.25 9.50 20.27
CA PRO A 167 5.11 10.45 20.98
C PRO A 167 5.53 9.95 22.37
N PRO A 168 6.75 10.27 22.82
CA PRO A 168 7.26 9.73 24.09
C PRO A 168 6.58 10.32 25.33
N ILE A 169 5.93 11.48 25.19
CA ILE A 169 5.33 12.25 26.29
C ILE A 169 3.95 12.73 25.83
N ASP A 170 2.93 12.52 26.66
CA ASP A 170 1.53 12.89 26.36
C ASP A 170 1.11 14.29 26.84
N ASP A 171 2.05 15.05 27.40
CA ASP A 171 1.87 16.42 27.85
C ASP A 171 1.59 17.37 26.66
N PRO A 172 0.44 18.06 26.62
CA PRO A 172 0.13 19.08 25.61
C PRO A 172 1.21 20.17 25.47
N GLU A 173 1.91 20.57 26.53
CA GLU A 173 2.99 21.58 26.42
C GLU A 173 4.18 21.05 25.63
N TYR A 174 4.55 19.78 25.85
CA TYR A 174 5.57 19.09 25.06
C TYR A 174 5.15 18.98 23.59
N ILE A 175 3.92 18.54 23.32
CA ILE A 175 3.40 18.38 21.95
C ILE A 175 3.34 19.72 21.21
N SER A 176 2.95 20.79 21.91
CA SER A 176 2.98 22.14 21.34
C SER A 176 4.41 22.59 21.02
N SER A 177 5.35 22.35 21.94
CA SER A 177 6.77 22.70 21.73
C SER A 177 7.39 21.94 20.56
N LEU A 178 7.04 20.67 20.41
CA LEU A 178 7.40 19.82 19.28
C LEU A 178 6.92 20.42 17.95
N GLY A 179 5.62 20.69 17.83
CA GLY A 179 5.06 21.25 16.59
C GLY A 179 5.65 22.63 16.25
N ALA A 180 5.87 23.46 17.27
CA ALA A 180 6.51 24.77 17.12
C ALA A 180 7.97 24.66 16.64
N ALA A 181 8.75 23.71 17.18
CA ALA A 181 10.14 23.49 16.77
C ALA A 181 10.24 22.94 15.34
N THR A 182 9.38 22.00 14.97
CA THR A 182 9.27 21.46 13.60
C THR A 182 9.01 22.58 12.60
N PHE A 183 7.99 23.42 12.86
CA PHE A 183 7.72 24.57 12.00
C PHE A 183 8.86 25.59 12.03
N LYS A 184 9.48 25.84 13.20
CA LYS A 184 10.59 26.79 13.31
C LYS A 184 11.82 26.34 12.51
N GLY A 185 12.10 25.04 12.46
CA GLY A 185 13.12 24.46 11.60
C GLY A 185 12.89 24.81 10.13
N MET A 186 11.65 24.64 9.64
CA MET A 186 11.28 25.04 8.28
C MET A 186 11.45 26.56 8.06
N GLN A 187 10.82 27.35 8.93
CA GLN A 187 10.79 28.81 8.84
C GLN A 187 12.21 29.41 8.87
N SER A 188 13.13 28.80 9.60
CA SER A 188 14.50 29.30 9.73
C SER A 188 15.34 29.21 8.45
N GLY A 189 14.93 28.39 7.48
CA GLY A 189 15.51 28.32 6.14
C GLY A 189 14.64 28.95 5.04
N ASP A 190 13.36 29.22 5.32
CA ASP A 190 12.40 29.86 4.41
C ASP A 190 11.34 30.62 5.21
N ASP A 191 11.43 31.95 5.26
CA ASP A 191 10.52 32.81 6.04
C ASP A 191 9.04 32.66 5.62
N ASP A 192 8.80 32.22 4.38
CA ASP A 192 7.46 32.04 3.81
C ASP A 192 6.89 30.63 4.02
N ALA A 193 7.64 29.72 4.67
CA ALA A 193 7.27 28.32 4.86
C ALA A 193 5.83 28.11 5.37
N VAL A 194 5.17 27.10 4.81
CA VAL A 194 3.89 26.53 5.22
C VAL A 194 4.08 25.03 5.40
N TRP A 195 3.62 24.50 6.52
CA TRP A 195 3.67 23.07 6.80
C TRP A 195 2.40 22.38 6.29
N LEU A 196 2.56 21.40 5.42
CA LEU A 196 1.54 20.43 5.04
C LEU A 196 1.75 19.15 5.85
N MET A 197 0.81 18.79 6.73
CA MET A 197 0.94 17.66 7.67
C MET A 197 -0.07 16.56 7.34
N GLN A 198 0.32 15.30 7.44
CA GLN A 198 -0.61 14.17 7.36
C GLN A 198 -1.48 14.09 8.63
N GLY A 199 -2.79 13.93 8.45
CA GLY A 199 -3.73 13.74 9.54
C GLY A 199 -3.84 12.29 10.03
N TRP A 200 -3.16 11.34 9.38
CA TRP A 200 -3.30 9.89 9.63
C TRP A 200 -3.07 9.50 11.09
N LEU A 201 -2.06 10.09 11.72
CA LEU A 201 -1.74 9.91 13.14
C LEU A 201 -2.97 10.10 14.07
N PHE A 202 -3.88 11.03 13.75
CA PHE A 202 -5.10 11.28 14.54
C PHE A 202 -6.15 10.17 14.41
N SER A 203 -6.12 9.38 13.33
CA SER A 203 -7.00 8.22 13.16
C SER A 203 -6.34 6.92 13.59
N TYR A 204 -5.00 6.83 13.57
CA TYR A 204 -4.27 5.60 13.80
C TYR A 204 -4.00 5.33 15.28
N ASP A 205 -3.51 6.32 16.02
CA ASP A 205 -3.01 6.14 17.39
C ASP A 205 -3.98 6.77 18.42
N PRO A 206 -4.50 5.99 19.40
CA PRO A 206 -5.39 6.52 20.45
C PRO A 206 -4.72 7.56 21.36
N PHE A 207 -3.40 7.73 21.29
CA PHE A 207 -2.66 8.81 21.93
C PHE A 207 -3.27 10.19 21.64
N TRP A 208 -3.73 10.41 20.41
CA TRP A 208 -4.17 11.71 19.92
C TRP A 208 -5.59 12.08 20.35
N ARG A 209 -5.76 12.30 21.65
CA ARG A 209 -7.00 12.82 22.25
C ARG A 209 -7.15 14.32 21.95
N PRO A 210 -8.34 14.91 22.15
CA PRO A 210 -8.58 16.33 21.84
C PRO A 210 -7.53 17.31 22.40
N PRO A 211 -7.00 17.17 23.64
CA PRO A 211 -5.96 18.07 24.14
C PRO A 211 -4.63 17.98 23.36
N GLN A 212 -4.15 16.77 23.07
CA GLN A 212 -2.90 16.55 22.33
C GLN A 212 -3.03 17.00 20.86
N MET A 213 -4.14 16.66 20.21
CA MET A 213 -4.42 17.09 18.85
C MET A 213 -4.47 18.62 18.75
N LYS A 214 -5.18 19.29 19.67
CA LYS A 214 -5.27 20.75 19.71
C LYS A 214 -3.90 21.39 19.97
N ALA A 215 -3.10 20.83 20.86
CA ALA A 215 -1.76 21.31 21.15
C ALA A 215 -0.85 21.28 19.92
N LEU A 216 -0.88 20.20 19.14
CA LEU A 216 -0.11 20.10 17.90
C LEU A 216 -0.62 21.12 16.86
N LEU A 217 -1.92 21.15 16.62
CA LEU A 217 -2.53 21.98 15.58
C LEU A 217 -2.41 23.49 15.86
N HIS A 218 -2.39 23.91 17.12
CA HIS A 218 -2.25 25.31 17.52
C HIS A 218 -0.80 25.72 17.86
N SER A 219 0.17 24.83 17.66
CA SER A 219 1.60 25.13 17.83
C SER A 219 2.18 26.05 16.73
N VAL A 220 1.45 26.21 15.62
CA VAL A 220 1.88 26.95 14.44
C VAL A 220 0.93 28.13 14.19
N PRO A 221 1.43 29.29 13.74
CA PRO A 221 0.56 30.43 13.38
C PRO A 221 -0.53 30.04 12.37
N LEU A 222 -1.71 30.63 12.53
CA LEU A 222 -2.84 30.37 11.63
C LEU A 222 -2.47 30.69 10.17
N GLY A 223 -2.79 29.77 9.26
CA GLY A 223 -2.44 29.88 7.84
C GLY A 223 -1.04 29.38 7.48
N LYS A 224 -0.23 28.97 8.46
CA LYS A 224 1.09 28.35 8.24
C LYS A 224 1.10 26.82 8.42
N LEU A 225 -0.04 26.23 8.74
CA LEU A 225 -0.27 24.78 8.80
C LEU A 225 -1.51 24.41 7.97
N VAL A 226 -1.41 23.35 7.19
CA VAL A 226 -2.50 22.72 6.43
C VAL A 226 -2.49 21.22 6.73
N VAL A 227 -3.64 20.64 7.08
CA VAL A 227 -3.76 19.20 7.36
C VAL A 227 -4.30 18.45 6.14
N LEU A 228 -3.70 17.31 5.82
CA LEU A 228 -4.24 16.31 4.90
C LEU A 228 -5.15 15.35 5.68
N ASP A 229 -6.47 15.49 5.54
CA ASP A 229 -7.41 14.49 6.06
C ASP A 229 -7.38 13.26 5.12
N LEU A 230 -6.41 12.38 5.38
CA LEU A 230 -5.83 11.44 4.41
C LEU A 230 -6.80 10.33 3.97
N PHE A 231 -7.84 10.07 4.77
CA PHE A 231 -8.79 8.98 4.58
C PHE A 231 -10.25 9.46 4.77
N ALA A 232 -10.52 10.69 4.32
CA ALA A 232 -11.77 11.40 4.58
C ALA A 232 -13.01 10.76 3.93
N GLU A 233 -12.84 9.91 2.92
CA GLU A 233 -13.92 9.17 2.27
C GLU A 233 -14.48 8.02 3.14
N VAL A 234 -13.70 7.52 4.09
CA VAL A 234 -14.12 6.45 5.03
C VAL A 234 -14.15 6.94 6.47
N LYS A 235 -13.11 7.64 6.92
CA LYS A 235 -12.93 8.13 8.31
C LYS A 235 -12.56 9.61 8.34
N PRO A 236 -13.49 10.53 8.04
CA PRO A 236 -13.21 11.97 8.05
C PRO A 236 -12.95 12.50 9.46
N ILE A 237 -11.69 12.85 9.75
CA ILE A 237 -11.28 13.42 11.03
C ILE A 237 -11.88 14.83 11.22
N TRP A 238 -12.07 15.59 10.13
CA TRP A 238 -12.65 16.93 10.19
C TRP A 238 -14.04 16.97 10.84
N VAL A 239 -14.82 15.88 10.74
CA VAL A 239 -16.17 15.76 11.32
C VAL A 239 -16.12 15.71 12.85
N THR A 240 -15.12 15.03 13.41
CA THR A 240 -15.01 14.78 14.85
C THR A 240 -14.06 15.73 15.59
N SER A 241 -13.32 16.56 14.84
CA SER A 241 -12.29 17.47 15.38
C SER A 241 -12.67 18.95 15.35
N GLU A 242 -13.98 19.26 15.30
CA GLU A 242 -14.47 20.63 15.13
C GLU A 242 -13.79 21.34 13.94
N GLN A 243 -13.65 20.64 12.82
CA GLN A 243 -12.95 21.13 11.63
C GLN A 243 -11.47 21.43 11.91
N PHE A 244 -10.75 20.47 12.50
CA PHE A 244 -9.36 20.61 12.94
C PHE A 244 -9.12 21.85 13.81
N TYR A 245 -10.08 22.17 14.68
CA TYR A 245 -10.05 23.34 15.57
C TYR A 245 -9.69 24.66 14.84
N GLY A 246 -10.18 24.82 13.61
CA GLY A 246 -9.98 26.02 12.79
C GLY A 246 -8.73 26.01 11.90
N VAL A 247 -7.88 24.99 11.96
CA VAL A 247 -6.73 24.84 11.07
C VAL A 247 -7.21 24.47 9.65
N PRO A 248 -6.66 25.08 8.58
CA PRO A 248 -6.96 24.69 7.20
C PRO A 248 -6.69 23.20 6.95
N TYR A 249 -7.55 22.56 6.17
CA TYR A 249 -7.37 21.16 5.78
C TYR A 249 -7.84 20.91 4.33
N ILE A 250 -7.17 19.98 3.66
CA ILE A 250 -7.59 19.49 2.34
C ILE A 250 -8.88 18.70 2.53
N TRP A 251 -9.85 18.88 1.63
CA TRP A 251 -11.30 18.63 1.72
C TRP A 251 -12.14 19.86 2.11
N LYS A 252 -11.53 20.92 2.66
CA LYS A 252 -12.17 22.24 2.86
C LYS A 252 -11.61 23.33 1.96
N VAL A 253 -10.28 23.43 1.86
CA VAL A 253 -9.61 24.43 0.99
C VAL A 253 -9.23 23.89 -0.38
N GLY A 254 -9.51 22.62 -0.63
CA GLY A 254 -9.23 21.89 -1.87
C GLY A 254 -9.70 20.45 -1.77
N VAL A 255 -9.34 19.60 -2.74
CA VAL A 255 -9.56 18.15 -2.73
C VAL A 255 -8.25 17.45 -3.11
N GLY A 256 -8.07 16.20 -2.67
CA GLY A 256 -6.83 15.47 -2.85
C GLY A 256 -7.03 13.97 -3.00
N MET A 257 -5.99 13.29 -3.49
CA MET A 257 -5.91 11.84 -3.67
C MET A 257 -4.59 11.36 -3.07
N SER A 258 -4.66 10.48 -2.08
CA SER A 258 -3.53 10.01 -1.24
C SER A 258 -3.41 8.48 -1.23
N MET A 259 -3.52 7.85 -2.39
CA MET A 259 -3.48 6.40 -2.53
C MET A 259 -2.05 5.90 -2.34
N GLU A 260 -1.86 4.87 -1.52
CA GLU A 260 -0.53 4.25 -1.30
C GLU A 260 0.04 3.62 -2.58
N GLY A 261 -0.84 3.09 -3.44
CA GLY A 261 -0.52 2.56 -4.76
C GLY A 261 -1.49 3.07 -5.81
N ILE A 262 -0.96 3.33 -7.00
CA ILE A 262 -1.74 3.71 -8.20
C ILE A 262 -1.93 2.51 -9.14
N GLU A 263 -2.47 2.74 -10.34
CA GLU A 263 -2.69 1.71 -11.39
C GLU A 263 -3.80 0.68 -11.10
N GLN A 264 -4.80 1.10 -10.34
CA GLN A 264 -6.01 0.34 -10.03
C GLN A 264 -7.26 1.24 -10.17
N ASN A 265 -8.47 0.68 -10.20
CA ASN A 265 -9.76 1.41 -10.16
C ASN A 265 -9.80 2.81 -10.82
N PRO A 266 -9.51 2.93 -12.13
CA PRO A 266 -9.41 4.23 -12.81
C PRO A 266 -10.67 5.10 -12.66
N ILE A 267 -11.84 4.49 -12.54
CA ILE A 267 -13.12 5.18 -12.32
C ILE A 267 -13.12 6.07 -11.07
N VAL A 268 -12.44 5.66 -10.00
CA VAL A 268 -12.35 6.42 -8.74
C VAL A 268 -11.50 7.67 -8.94
N TYR A 269 -10.35 7.53 -9.61
CA TYR A 269 -9.46 8.65 -9.93
C TYR A 269 -10.10 9.66 -10.88
N ASP A 270 -10.82 9.17 -11.89
CA ASP A 270 -11.53 10.00 -12.87
C ASP A 270 -12.62 10.83 -12.17
N LEU A 271 -13.45 10.20 -11.33
CA LEU A 271 -14.50 10.88 -10.58
C LEU A 271 -13.92 11.90 -9.58
N MET A 272 -12.93 11.50 -8.79
CA MET A 272 -12.35 12.36 -7.75
C MET A 272 -11.66 13.58 -8.34
N SER A 273 -10.99 13.43 -9.49
CA SER A 273 -10.39 14.56 -10.20
C SER A 273 -11.47 15.50 -10.76
N GLU A 274 -12.56 14.97 -11.30
CA GLU A 274 -13.66 15.79 -11.83
C GLU A 274 -14.40 16.56 -10.72
N MET A 275 -14.53 15.98 -9.51
CA MET A 275 -15.13 16.63 -8.35
C MET A 275 -14.47 17.97 -8.01
N ALA A 276 -13.17 18.13 -8.27
CA ALA A 276 -12.45 19.39 -8.05
C ALA A 276 -13.02 20.57 -8.86
N PHE A 277 -13.69 20.28 -9.99
CA PHE A 277 -14.21 21.29 -10.91
C PHE A 277 -15.72 21.51 -10.77
N GLN A 278 -16.38 20.81 -9.85
CA GLN A 278 -17.82 20.85 -9.68
C GLN A 278 -18.20 21.72 -8.48
N GLN A 279 -19.12 22.67 -8.69
CA GLN A 279 -19.64 23.55 -7.63
C GLN A 279 -20.83 22.94 -6.88
N LYS A 280 -21.39 21.85 -7.42
CA LYS A 280 -22.55 21.15 -6.87
C LYS A 280 -22.20 19.67 -6.74
N LYS A 281 -22.92 18.98 -5.86
CA LYS A 281 -22.85 17.53 -5.75
C LYS A 281 -23.09 16.88 -7.12
N ILE A 282 -22.18 15.99 -7.53
CA ILE A 282 -22.28 15.22 -8.76
C ILE A 282 -23.41 14.18 -8.60
N ASP A 283 -24.22 14.02 -9.65
CA ASP A 283 -25.06 12.84 -9.82
C ASP A 283 -24.17 11.69 -10.30
N VAL A 284 -23.67 10.89 -9.34
CA VAL A 284 -22.72 9.82 -9.63
C VAL A 284 -23.33 8.77 -10.55
N LYS A 285 -24.63 8.48 -10.43
CA LYS A 285 -25.31 7.52 -11.30
C LYS A 285 -25.33 7.99 -12.74
N ALA A 286 -25.73 9.24 -12.97
CA ALA A 286 -25.70 9.83 -14.32
C ALA A 286 -24.27 9.91 -14.88
N TRP A 287 -23.28 10.16 -14.02
CA TRP A 287 -21.88 10.20 -14.41
C TRP A 287 -21.36 8.81 -14.85
N VAL A 288 -21.72 7.75 -14.11
CA VAL A 288 -21.39 6.34 -14.43
C VAL A 288 -22.07 5.89 -15.72
N ASP A 289 -23.33 6.28 -15.94
CA ASP A 289 -24.07 5.94 -17.17
C ASP A 289 -23.33 6.38 -18.45
N MET A 290 -22.55 7.45 -18.35
CA MET A 290 -21.74 7.96 -19.46
C MET A 290 -20.27 7.48 -19.42
N TYR A 291 -19.82 6.86 -18.32
CA TYR A 291 -18.42 6.49 -18.11
C TYR A 291 -17.93 5.49 -19.15
N SER A 292 -18.67 4.41 -19.35
CA SER A 292 -18.33 3.36 -20.33
C SER A 292 -18.21 3.91 -21.75
N THR A 293 -19.08 4.85 -22.12
CA THR A 293 -19.05 5.50 -23.45
C THR A 293 -17.77 6.32 -23.62
N ARG A 294 -17.40 7.14 -22.62
CA ARG A 294 -16.14 7.91 -22.65
C ARG A 294 -14.91 7.01 -22.67
N ARG A 295 -14.94 5.93 -21.87
CA ARG A 295 -13.81 5.02 -21.68
C ARG A 295 -13.56 4.12 -22.88
N TYR A 296 -14.61 3.68 -23.57
CA TYR A 296 -14.50 2.72 -24.68
C TYR A 296 -14.75 3.32 -26.06
N GLY A 297 -15.23 4.57 -26.13
CA GLY A 297 -15.50 5.28 -27.38
C GLY A 297 -16.76 4.81 -28.13
N LYS A 298 -17.61 3.97 -27.51
CA LYS A 298 -18.88 3.51 -28.05
C LYS A 298 -19.95 3.48 -26.97
N SER A 299 -21.17 3.91 -27.32
CA SER A 299 -22.33 3.79 -26.45
C SER A 299 -23.07 2.49 -26.76
N LEU A 300 -23.02 1.54 -25.83
CA LEU A 300 -23.65 0.23 -25.96
C LEU A 300 -24.49 -0.05 -24.69
N PRO A 301 -25.79 -0.34 -24.79
CA PRO A 301 -26.64 -0.50 -23.61
C PRO A 301 -26.15 -1.60 -22.63
N LEU A 302 -25.69 -2.73 -23.14
CA LEU A 302 -25.24 -3.86 -22.29
C LEU A 302 -24.01 -3.51 -21.44
N ILE A 303 -23.05 -2.74 -21.98
CA ILE A 303 -21.87 -2.36 -21.20
C ILE A 303 -22.21 -1.30 -20.16
N GLN A 304 -23.15 -0.40 -20.47
CA GLN A 304 -23.68 0.56 -19.51
C GLN A 304 -24.41 -0.15 -18.36
N GLU A 305 -25.21 -1.18 -18.66
CA GLU A 305 -25.83 -2.02 -17.66
C GLU A 305 -24.79 -2.72 -16.77
N GLY A 306 -23.74 -3.31 -17.36
CA GLY A 306 -22.64 -3.92 -16.60
C GLY A 306 -22.00 -2.93 -15.62
N TRP A 307 -21.67 -1.71 -16.06
CA TRP A 307 -21.14 -0.66 -15.18
C TRP A 307 -22.13 -0.20 -14.11
N ASN A 308 -23.43 -0.17 -14.42
CA ASN A 308 -24.46 0.12 -13.42
C ASN A 308 -24.53 -0.97 -12.35
N VAL A 309 -24.26 -2.23 -12.72
CA VAL A 309 -24.12 -3.31 -11.75
C VAL A 309 -22.91 -3.09 -10.85
N LEU A 310 -21.74 -2.82 -11.43
CA LEU A 310 -20.53 -2.53 -10.64
C LEU A 310 -20.69 -1.32 -9.71
N TYR A 311 -21.44 -0.29 -10.16
CA TYR A 311 -21.70 0.91 -9.39
C TYR A 311 -22.42 0.64 -8.07
N HIS A 312 -23.47 -0.19 -8.04
CA HIS A 312 -24.22 -0.46 -6.81
C HIS A 312 -23.67 -1.65 -6.00
N THR A 313 -22.66 -2.35 -6.53
CA THR A 313 -21.99 -3.50 -5.89
C THR A 313 -20.58 -3.11 -5.43
N ILE A 314 -19.55 -3.44 -6.21
CA ILE A 314 -18.13 -3.26 -5.88
C ILE A 314 -17.83 -1.80 -5.52
N TYR A 315 -18.36 -0.83 -6.27
CA TYR A 315 -18.08 0.59 -6.05
C TYR A 315 -19.02 1.28 -5.04
N ASN A 316 -19.80 0.52 -4.26
CA ASN A 316 -20.73 1.05 -3.26
C ASN A 316 -20.51 0.42 -1.87
N CYS A 317 -19.27 0.39 -1.40
CA CYS A 317 -18.97 0.03 -0.02
C CYS A 317 -19.41 1.16 0.93
N THR A 318 -20.32 0.87 1.85
CA THR A 318 -20.89 1.88 2.78
C THR A 318 -20.78 1.51 4.25
N ASP A 319 -20.10 0.43 4.59
CA ASP A 319 -20.03 -0.09 5.97
C ASP A 319 -18.89 0.55 6.80
N GLY A 320 -18.07 1.40 6.18
CA GLY A 320 -16.96 2.09 6.84
C GLY A 320 -15.76 1.19 7.16
N ALA A 321 -15.68 0.01 6.54
CA ALA A 321 -14.56 -0.90 6.71
C ALA A 321 -13.25 -0.28 6.20
N TYR A 322 -12.17 -0.55 6.93
CA TYR A 322 -10.82 -0.29 6.45
C TYR A 322 -10.39 -1.48 5.59
N ASP A 323 -10.74 -1.42 4.31
CA ASP A 323 -10.58 -2.56 3.41
C ASP A 323 -9.13 -2.71 2.95
N LYS A 324 -8.65 -3.95 3.00
CA LYS A 324 -7.35 -4.41 2.49
C LYS A 324 -7.61 -5.70 1.74
N ASN A 325 -6.96 -5.88 0.59
CA ASN A 325 -7.12 -7.13 -0.13
C ASN A 325 -6.52 -8.30 0.67
N ARG A 326 -7.41 -9.10 1.24
CA ARG A 326 -7.12 -10.33 1.99
C ARG A 326 -7.63 -11.58 1.27
N ASP A 327 -7.93 -11.49 -0.03
CA ASP A 327 -8.33 -12.66 -0.81
C ASP A 327 -7.29 -13.79 -0.65
N VAL A 328 -7.77 -15.02 -0.44
CA VAL A 328 -6.93 -16.11 0.04
C VAL A 328 -5.78 -16.41 -0.92
N ILE A 329 -5.99 -16.24 -2.24
CA ILE A 329 -4.94 -16.41 -3.25
C ILE A 329 -3.69 -15.58 -2.91
N VAL A 330 -3.86 -14.35 -2.45
CA VAL A 330 -2.76 -13.40 -2.21
C VAL A 330 -2.42 -13.21 -0.73
N ALA A 331 -3.22 -13.78 0.18
CA ALA A 331 -3.05 -13.67 1.62
C ALA A 331 -3.45 -14.99 2.32
N PHE A 332 -2.66 -16.05 2.11
CA PHE A 332 -2.92 -17.34 2.74
C PHE A 332 -2.90 -17.25 4.29
N PRO A 333 -3.82 -17.93 4.99
CA PRO A 333 -3.90 -17.90 6.44
C PRO A 333 -2.63 -18.44 7.11
N ASP A 334 -2.08 -17.65 8.03
CA ASP A 334 -0.94 -18.04 8.87
C ASP A 334 -1.41 -18.51 10.26
N VAL A 335 -2.36 -19.44 10.25
CA VAL A 335 -3.05 -19.94 11.45
C VAL A 335 -3.28 -21.45 11.35
N ASP A 336 -3.54 -22.09 12.49
CA ASP A 336 -4.00 -23.47 12.49
C ASP A 336 -5.37 -23.58 11.76
N PRO A 337 -5.50 -24.45 10.74
CA PRO A 337 -6.73 -24.57 9.96
C PRO A 337 -7.96 -24.95 10.81
N SER A 338 -7.78 -25.62 11.95
CA SER A 338 -8.87 -25.94 12.89
C SER A 338 -9.53 -24.68 13.47
N LEU A 339 -8.80 -23.57 13.58
CA LEU A 339 -9.27 -22.29 14.12
C LEU A 339 -10.04 -21.44 13.08
N ILE A 340 -9.98 -21.80 11.80
CA ILE A 340 -10.66 -21.04 10.72
C ILE A 340 -12.17 -21.28 10.79
N SER A 341 -12.98 -20.26 11.10
CA SER A 341 -14.44 -20.40 11.07
C SER A 341 -14.94 -20.56 9.62
N VAL A 342 -15.71 -21.62 9.38
CA VAL A 342 -16.35 -21.87 8.07
C VAL A 342 -17.77 -21.28 7.99
N GLN A 343 -18.42 -21.03 9.12
CA GLN A 343 -19.77 -20.47 9.16
C GLN A 343 -19.75 -18.96 8.87
N TYR A 344 -20.71 -18.50 8.07
CA TYR A 344 -20.95 -17.08 7.83
C TYR A 344 -21.71 -16.49 9.01
N ASP A 345 -20.99 -16.02 10.02
CA ASP A 345 -21.65 -15.29 11.10
C ASP A 345 -21.92 -13.87 10.64
N GLN A 346 -23.21 -13.57 10.38
CA GLN A 346 -23.68 -12.22 10.05
C GLN A 346 -23.52 -11.25 11.24
N SER A 347 -23.15 -11.73 12.42
CA SER A 347 -22.87 -10.90 13.60
C SER A 347 -21.41 -10.43 13.61
N HIS A 348 -21.08 -9.48 12.73
CA HIS A 348 -19.83 -8.74 12.91
C HIS A 348 -20.00 -7.74 14.06
N HIS A 349 -19.76 -8.21 15.29
CA HIS A 349 -19.28 -7.32 16.34
C HIS A 349 -17.90 -6.85 15.89
N TYR A 350 -17.87 -5.66 15.28
CA TYR A 350 -16.63 -4.99 14.91
C TYR A 350 -15.74 -4.90 16.15
N TYR A 351 -14.70 -5.72 16.17
CA TYR A 351 -13.52 -5.45 16.98
C TYR A 351 -12.98 -4.12 16.44
N ARG A 352 -13.26 -3.03 17.16
CA ARG A 352 -12.36 -1.88 17.14
C ARG A 352 -11.00 -2.46 17.52
N PRO A 353 -9.95 -2.31 16.70
CA PRO A 353 -8.60 -2.41 17.25
C PRO A 353 -8.51 -1.25 18.25
N SER A 354 -8.74 -1.54 19.53
CA SER A 354 -8.25 -0.65 20.57
C SER A 354 -6.74 -0.61 20.36
N GLY A 355 -6.20 0.59 20.18
CA GLY A 355 -4.82 0.77 19.78
C GLY A 355 -3.83 -0.06 20.59
N THR A 356 -2.77 -0.46 19.89
CA THR A 356 -1.44 -0.72 20.45
C THR A 356 -1.43 -1.39 21.83
N VAL A 357 -1.96 -2.61 21.88
CA VAL A 357 -1.49 -3.61 22.83
C VAL A 357 -1.13 -4.85 22.02
N ILE A 358 0.17 -5.08 21.83
CA ILE A 358 0.72 -6.38 21.47
C ILE A 358 0.42 -7.32 22.65
N LYS A 359 -0.80 -7.84 22.70
CA LYS A 359 -1.09 -9.11 23.38
C LYS A 359 -0.78 -10.21 22.38
N GLU A 360 -0.36 -11.37 22.86
CA GLU A 360 -0.18 -12.58 22.04
C GLU A 360 -1.51 -12.91 21.33
N ILE A 361 -1.68 -12.43 20.11
CA ILE A 361 -2.84 -12.75 19.28
C ILE A 361 -2.47 -14.06 18.57
N THR A 362 -3.11 -15.15 18.98
CA THR A 362 -3.43 -16.23 18.05
C THR A 362 -4.33 -15.59 17.00
N ASP A 363 -3.72 -15.03 15.94
CA ASP A 363 -4.40 -14.16 14.98
C ASP A 363 -5.65 -14.89 14.47
N PRO A 364 -6.88 -14.47 14.84
CA PRO A 364 -8.05 -15.08 14.28
C PRO A 364 -8.00 -14.82 12.77
N PHE A 365 -8.19 -15.86 11.96
CA PHE A 365 -8.18 -15.70 10.51
C PHE A 365 -9.15 -14.59 10.10
N ASP A 366 -8.60 -13.50 9.58
CA ASP A 366 -9.38 -12.35 9.11
C ASP A 366 -10.01 -12.71 7.76
N ARG A 367 -11.33 -12.87 7.77
CA ARG A 367 -12.08 -13.33 6.59
C ARG A 367 -12.03 -12.22 5.53
N PRO A 368 -11.80 -12.52 4.23
CA PRO A 368 -11.77 -11.50 3.20
C PRO A 368 -13.08 -10.70 3.20
N HIS A 369 -13.00 -9.38 3.30
CA HIS A 369 -14.16 -8.50 3.36
C HIS A 369 -14.97 -8.58 2.05
N LEU A 370 -16.30 -8.69 2.19
CA LEU A 370 -17.25 -8.77 1.08
C LEU A 370 -18.52 -7.98 1.43
N TRP A 371 -18.76 -6.90 0.71
CA TRP A 371 -19.90 -5.99 0.94
C TRP A 371 -20.95 -6.01 -0.18
N TYR A 372 -20.82 -6.93 -1.14
CA TYR A 372 -21.68 -7.02 -2.31
C TYR A 372 -22.00 -8.46 -2.69
N SER A 373 -23.03 -8.65 -3.51
CA SER A 373 -23.42 -9.95 -4.05
C SER A 373 -22.46 -10.39 -5.17
N THR A 374 -21.80 -11.54 -4.99
CA THR A 374 -20.94 -12.12 -6.04
C THR A 374 -21.74 -12.50 -7.27
N SER A 375 -23.00 -12.92 -7.11
CA SER A 375 -23.88 -13.29 -8.23
C SER A 375 -24.22 -12.11 -9.15
N GLU A 376 -24.40 -10.90 -8.60
CA GLU A 376 -24.61 -9.69 -9.40
C GLU A 376 -23.35 -9.31 -10.16
N VAL A 377 -22.18 -9.42 -9.55
CA VAL A 377 -20.91 -9.15 -10.24
C VAL A 377 -20.61 -10.19 -11.32
N ILE A 378 -20.98 -11.46 -11.12
CA ILE A 378 -20.93 -12.50 -12.17
C ILE A 378 -21.82 -12.11 -13.35
N TYR A 379 -23.03 -11.58 -13.09
CA TYR A 379 -23.90 -11.07 -14.14
C TYR A 379 -23.27 -9.88 -14.88
N ALA A 380 -22.63 -8.94 -14.17
CA ALA A 380 -21.87 -7.87 -14.82
C ALA A 380 -20.77 -8.42 -15.74
N LEU A 381 -20.03 -9.45 -15.31
CA LEU A 381 -19.02 -10.10 -16.14
C LEU A 381 -19.62 -10.76 -17.39
N GLU A 382 -20.78 -11.42 -17.26
CA GLU A 382 -21.51 -11.99 -18.40
C GLU A 382 -21.87 -10.92 -19.44
N LEU A 383 -22.34 -9.74 -19.00
CA LEU A 383 -22.62 -8.61 -19.88
C LEU A 383 -21.36 -8.11 -20.60
N PHE A 384 -20.24 -7.98 -19.87
CA PHE A 384 -18.95 -7.61 -20.46
C PHE A 384 -18.52 -8.63 -21.52
N ILE A 385 -18.59 -9.92 -21.23
CA ILE A 385 -18.21 -11.00 -22.16
C ILE A 385 -19.11 -11.01 -23.41
N THR A 386 -20.41 -10.81 -23.22
CA THR A 386 -21.42 -10.83 -24.28
C THR A 386 -21.15 -9.74 -25.31
N ILE A 387 -20.84 -8.53 -24.87
CA ILE A 387 -20.54 -7.40 -25.76
C ILE A 387 -19.09 -7.39 -26.27
N GLY A 388 -18.27 -8.35 -25.85
CA GLY A 388 -16.82 -8.26 -26.02
C GLY A 388 -16.34 -8.22 -27.46
N ASP A 389 -17.04 -8.85 -28.41
CA ASP A 389 -16.62 -8.79 -29.82
C ASP A 389 -16.71 -7.36 -30.39
N GLU A 390 -17.60 -6.52 -29.85
CA GLU A 390 -17.75 -5.10 -30.24
C GLU A 390 -16.66 -4.19 -29.65
N LEU A 391 -16.07 -4.60 -28.52
CA LEU A 391 -15.18 -3.77 -27.68
C LEU A 391 -13.75 -4.31 -27.54
N SER A 392 -13.45 -5.53 -27.98
CA SER A 392 -12.15 -6.21 -27.82
C SER A 392 -10.96 -5.43 -28.38
N ARG A 393 -11.19 -4.55 -29.36
CA ARG A 393 -10.17 -3.64 -29.90
C ARG A 393 -9.77 -2.51 -28.94
N SER A 394 -10.63 -2.14 -28.00
CA SER A 394 -10.34 -1.11 -27.00
C SER A 394 -9.40 -1.65 -25.92
N LYS A 395 -8.27 -0.98 -25.71
CA LYS A 395 -7.29 -1.36 -24.66
C LYS A 395 -7.88 -1.21 -23.25
N THR A 396 -8.64 -0.14 -23.01
CA THR A 396 -9.29 0.10 -21.71
C THR A 396 -10.37 -0.93 -21.40
N TYR A 397 -11.14 -1.36 -22.40
CA TYR A 397 -12.09 -2.46 -22.24
C TYR A 397 -11.39 -3.78 -21.89
N ARG A 398 -10.29 -4.12 -22.59
CA ARG A 398 -9.52 -5.33 -22.27
C ARG A 398 -8.95 -5.31 -20.85
N TYR A 399 -8.47 -4.15 -20.38
CA TYR A 399 -8.04 -3.99 -18.99
C TYR A 399 -9.19 -4.27 -18.00
N ASP A 400 -10.34 -3.63 -18.20
CA ASP A 400 -11.49 -3.79 -17.28
C ASP A 400 -12.07 -5.20 -17.31
N LEU A 401 -12.07 -5.86 -18.48
CA LEU A 401 -12.50 -7.25 -18.61
C LEU A 401 -11.57 -8.19 -17.83
N VAL A 402 -10.25 -8.01 -17.94
CA VAL A 402 -9.27 -8.79 -17.17
C VAL A 402 -9.45 -8.54 -15.68
N ASP A 403 -9.59 -7.28 -15.25
CA ASP A 403 -9.76 -6.94 -13.84
C ASP A 403 -11.06 -7.51 -13.25
N LEU A 404 -12.18 -7.38 -13.98
CA LEU A 404 -13.47 -7.90 -13.55
C LEU A 404 -13.47 -9.43 -13.49
N THR A 405 -12.90 -10.09 -14.50
CA THR A 405 -12.78 -11.56 -14.50
C THR A 405 -11.90 -12.03 -13.34
N ARG A 406 -10.76 -11.36 -13.10
CA ARG A 406 -9.88 -11.61 -11.96
C ARG A 406 -10.64 -11.43 -10.65
N GLN A 407 -11.42 -10.36 -10.50
CA GLN A 407 -12.19 -10.08 -9.30
C GLN A 407 -13.19 -11.19 -8.98
N VAL A 408 -13.99 -11.60 -9.97
CA VAL A 408 -15.00 -12.66 -9.80
C VAL A 408 -14.33 -13.98 -9.41
N LEU A 409 -13.25 -14.35 -10.09
CA LEU A 409 -12.52 -15.58 -9.80
C LEU A 409 -11.78 -15.55 -8.47
N ALA A 410 -11.31 -14.39 -8.01
CA ALA A 410 -10.72 -14.23 -6.67
C ALA A 410 -11.77 -14.51 -5.58
N LYS A 411 -13.02 -14.05 -5.75
CA LYS A 411 -14.10 -14.36 -4.80
C LYS A 411 -14.53 -15.82 -4.85
N TYR A 412 -14.60 -16.42 -6.05
CA TYR A 412 -14.78 -17.86 -6.20
C TYR A 412 -13.65 -18.65 -5.51
N ALA A 413 -12.40 -18.18 -5.56
CA ALA A 413 -11.29 -18.81 -4.87
C ALA A 413 -11.45 -18.80 -3.34
N ASN A 414 -11.96 -17.70 -2.77
CA ASN A 414 -12.28 -17.64 -1.34
C ASN A 414 -13.32 -18.70 -0.95
N GLU A 415 -14.42 -18.81 -1.71
CA GLU A 415 -15.45 -19.83 -1.50
C GLU A 415 -14.88 -21.24 -1.60
N LEU A 416 -14.07 -21.50 -2.63
CA LEU A 416 -13.39 -22.78 -2.83
C LEU A 416 -12.46 -23.12 -1.67
N PHE A 417 -11.70 -22.15 -1.16
CA PHE A 417 -10.84 -22.33 0.00
C PHE A 417 -11.64 -22.71 1.25
N PHE A 418 -12.77 -22.05 1.53
CA PHE A 418 -13.61 -22.44 2.67
C PHE A 418 -14.12 -23.88 2.56
N LYS A 419 -14.39 -24.37 1.35
CA LYS A 419 -14.74 -25.78 1.13
C LYS A 419 -13.58 -26.74 1.36
N VAL A 420 -12.35 -26.34 1.02
CA VAL A 420 -11.14 -27.09 1.39
C VAL A 420 -11.06 -27.22 2.92
N ILE A 421 -11.28 -26.13 3.65
CA ILE A 421 -11.27 -26.13 5.13
C ILE A 421 -12.42 -26.97 5.70
N GLU A 422 -13.62 -26.91 5.13
CA GLU A 422 -14.76 -27.74 5.53
C GLU A 422 -14.47 -29.24 5.34
N ALA A 423 -13.91 -29.62 4.19
CA ALA A 423 -13.50 -31.00 3.93
C ALA A 423 -12.38 -31.46 4.89
N TYR A 424 -11.40 -30.59 5.17
CA TYR A 424 -10.36 -30.84 6.18
C TYR A 424 -10.95 -31.10 7.57
N LYS A 425 -11.85 -30.22 8.04
CA LYS A 425 -12.51 -30.36 9.34
C LYS A 425 -13.43 -31.57 9.45
N SER A 426 -13.97 -32.03 8.32
CA SER A 426 -14.80 -33.23 8.24
C SER A 426 -13.98 -34.52 8.04
N HIS A 427 -12.65 -34.42 8.04
CA HIS A 427 -11.73 -35.51 7.75
C HIS A 427 -11.95 -36.19 6.38
N ASP A 428 -12.49 -35.46 5.39
CA ASP A 428 -12.67 -35.92 4.02
C ASP A 428 -11.39 -35.71 3.20
N VAL A 429 -10.50 -36.71 3.22
CA VAL A 429 -9.23 -36.69 2.49
C VAL A 429 -9.44 -36.52 0.98
N HIS A 430 -10.45 -37.18 0.42
CA HIS A 430 -10.69 -37.15 -1.03
C HIS A 430 -11.22 -35.78 -1.47
N GLY A 431 -12.25 -35.28 -0.77
CA GLY A 431 -12.81 -33.95 -1.04
C GLY A 431 -11.79 -32.84 -0.84
N MET A 432 -11.02 -32.88 0.26
CA MET A 432 -9.97 -31.90 0.53
C MET A 432 -8.90 -31.90 -0.57
N THR A 433 -8.46 -33.08 -1.03
CA THR A 433 -7.46 -33.19 -2.10
C THR A 433 -7.98 -32.68 -3.45
N LEU A 434 -9.22 -33.06 -3.81
CA LEU A 434 -9.85 -32.63 -5.07
C LEU A 434 -10.05 -31.11 -5.10
N LEU A 435 -10.58 -30.53 -4.02
CA LEU A 435 -10.83 -29.10 -3.92
C LEU A 435 -9.52 -28.30 -3.87
N SER A 436 -8.50 -28.81 -3.19
CA SER A 436 -7.16 -28.21 -3.17
C SER A 436 -6.54 -28.16 -4.57
N GLN A 437 -6.63 -29.25 -5.33
CA GLN A 437 -6.14 -29.27 -6.70
C GLN A 437 -6.90 -28.27 -7.58
N ARG A 438 -8.23 -28.20 -7.44
CA ARG A 438 -9.05 -27.23 -8.17
C ARG A 438 -8.66 -25.78 -7.84
N PHE A 439 -8.26 -25.50 -6.60
CA PHE A 439 -7.77 -24.18 -6.21
C PHE A 439 -6.44 -23.87 -6.89
N LEU A 440 -5.51 -24.83 -6.93
CA LEU A 440 -4.22 -24.64 -7.63
C LEU A 440 -4.42 -24.43 -9.13
N ASP A 441 -5.30 -25.21 -9.77
CA ASP A 441 -5.65 -25.03 -11.17
C ASP A 441 -6.23 -23.63 -11.44
N LEU A 442 -7.05 -23.11 -10.52
CA LEU A 442 -7.60 -21.76 -10.61
C LEU A 442 -6.51 -20.67 -10.50
N VAL A 443 -5.47 -20.87 -9.68
CA VAL A 443 -4.35 -19.93 -9.59
C VAL A 443 -3.58 -19.86 -10.91
N GLU A 444 -3.31 -20.99 -11.56
CA GLU A 444 -2.65 -21.06 -12.87
C GLU A 444 -3.48 -20.42 -13.99
N ASP A 445 -4.78 -20.68 -13.96
CA ASP A 445 -5.75 -20.11 -14.89
C ASP A 445 -5.87 -18.58 -14.72
N LEU A 446 -5.84 -18.09 -13.48
CA LEU A 446 -5.79 -16.67 -13.17
C LEU A 446 -4.48 -16.04 -13.65
N ASP A 447 -3.33 -16.70 -13.49
CA ASP A 447 -2.06 -16.21 -14.03
C ASP A 447 -2.14 -16.04 -15.56
N THR A 448 -2.75 -17.02 -16.25
CA THR A 448 -3.00 -16.98 -17.70
C THR A 448 -3.92 -15.82 -18.10
N LEU A 449 -4.97 -15.54 -17.33
CA LEU A 449 -5.83 -14.38 -17.54
C LEU A 449 -5.06 -13.07 -17.42
N LEU A 450 -4.26 -12.92 -16.35
CA LEU A 450 -3.50 -11.71 -16.08
C LEU A 450 -2.44 -11.45 -17.16
N ALA A 451 -1.87 -12.50 -17.74
CA ALA A 451 -0.94 -12.39 -18.86
C ALA A 451 -1.54 -11.71 -20.10
N CYS A 452 -2.88 -11.65 -20.23
CA CYS A 452 -3.57 -11.10 -21.40
C CYS A 452 -3.55 -9.57 -21.50
N HIS A 453 -3.00 -8.84 -20.51
CA HIS A 453 -2.92 -7.38 -20.55
C HIS A 453 -1.71 -6.81 -19.79
N ASP A 454 -1.03 -5.81 -20.38
CA ASP A 454 0.24 -5.25 -19.86
C ASP A 454 0.17 -4.73 -18.42
N GLY A 455 -1.02 -4.30 -17.99
CA GLY A 455 -1.27 -3.76 -16.65
C GLY A 455 -1.24 -4.79 -15.51
N PHE A 456 -1.07 -6.07 -15.82
CA PHE A 456 -1.10 -7.16 -14.83
C PHE A 456 0.13 -8.06 -14.91
N LEU A 457 1.30 -7.52 -15.30
CA LEU A 457 2.53 -8.29 -15.45
C LEU A 457 3.54 -7.97 -14.34
N LEU A 458 4.20 -9.00 -13.79
CA LEU A 458 5.30 -8.82 -12.84
C LEU A 458 6.58 -8.30 -13.51
N GLY A 459 6.83 -8.69 -14.76
CA GLY A 459 8.06 -8.37 -15.49
C GLY A 459 8.38 -6.88 -15.55
N PRO A 460 7.45 -6.00 -15.96
CA PRO A 460 7.70 -4.56 -16.02
C PRO A 460 8.13 -3.95 -14.68
N TRP A 461 7.55 -4.41 -13.56
CA TRP A 461 7.94 -3.99 -12.21
C TRP A 461 9.41 -4.33 -11.92
N LEU A 462 9.81 -5.59 -12.12
CA LEU A 462 11.17 -6.04 -11.82
C LEU A 462 12.21 -5.44 -12.78
N GLU A 463 11.89 -5.34 -14.08
CA GLU A 463 12.79 -4.71 -15.04
C GLU A 463 12.96 -3.21 -14.76
N SER A 464 11.91 -2.51 -14.34
CA SER A 464 12.03 -1.09 -13.96
C SER A 464 12.99 -0.88 -12.79
N ALA A 465 12.96 -1.77 -11.79
CA ALA A 465 13.88 -1.71 -10.65
C ALA A 465 15.33 -1.97 -11.09
N LYS A 466 15.55 -2.98 -11.92
CA LYS A 466 16.88 -3.30 -12.45
C LYS A 466 17.48 -2.19 -13.30
N GLN A 467 16.67 -1.51 -14.11
CA GLN A 467 17.13 -0.41 -14.97
C GLN A 467 17.70 0.79 -14.19
N LEU A 468 17.39 0.91 -12.88
CA LEU A 468 17.95 1.95 -12.03
C LEU A 468 19.41 1.66 -11.64
N ALA A 469 19.84 0.40 -11.66
CA ALA A 469 21.18 -0.04 -11.29
C ALA A 469 22.26 0.45 -12.28
N GLN A 470 23.51 0.44 -11.83
CA GLN A 470 24.69 0.68 -12.68
C GLN A 470 25.58 -0.55 -12.84
N ASN A 471 25.40 -1.57 -12.00
CA ASN A 471 26.17 -2.79 -12.00
C ASN A 471 25.34 -3.96 -11.45
N GLU A 472 25.87 -5.18 -11.55
CA GLU A 472 25.18 -6.41 -11.17
C GLU A 472 24.83 -6.48 -9.67
N GLU A 473 25.64 -5.87 -8.80
CA GLU A 473 25.36 -5.83 -7.36
C GLU A 473 24.14 -4.97 -7.04
N GLN A 474 24.08 -3.76 -7.59
CA GLN A 474 22.93 -2.88 -7.48
C GLN A 474 21.69 -3.50 -8.14
N GLU A 475 21.87 -4.19 -9.26
CA GLU A 475 20.77 -4.88 -9.95
C GLU A 475 20.16 -5.97 -9.05
N ARG A 476 20.99 -6.79 -8.41
CA ARG A 476 20.54 -7.79 -7.42
C ARG A 476 19.81 -7.15 -6.24
N GLN A 477 20.34 -6.06 -5.69
CA GLN A 477 19.74 -5.36 -4.56
C GLN A 477 18.38 -4.76 -4.91
N PHE A 478 18.30 -4.04 -6.03
CA PHE A 478 17.07 -3.35 -6.43
C PHE A 478 15.98 -4.33 -6.84
N GLU A 479 16.33 -5.42 -7.51
CA GLU A 479 15.38 -6.49 -7.78
C GLU A 479 14.90 -7.18 -6.49
N TRP A 480 15.80 -7.45 -5.53
CA TRP A 480 15.42 -7.97 -4.23
C TRP A 480 14.47 -7.01 -3.50
N ASN A 481 14.73 -5.70 -3.51
CA ASN A 481 13.82 -4.71 -2.92
C ASN A 481 12.43 -4.75 -3.59
N ALA A 482 12.39 -4.79 -4.93
CA ALA A 482 11.15 -4.82 -5.71
C ALA A 482 10.32 -6.08 -5.44
N ARG A 483 10.98 -7.24 -5.34
CA ARG A 483 10.34 -8.52 -4.96
C ARG A 483 9.85 -8.50 -3.52
N THR A 484 10.66 -7.98 -2.60
CA THR A 484 10.34 -7.96 -1.17
C THR A 484 9.15 -7.06 -0.87
N GLN A 485 9.07 -5.85 -1.47
CA GLN A 485 7.98 -4.90 -1.24
C GLN A 485 6.58 -5.48 -1.51
N ILE A 486 6.46 -6.37 -2.50
CA ILE A 486 5.19 -6.98 -2.91
C ILE A 486 4.92 -8.36 -2.28
N THR A 487 5.80 -8.85 -1.39
CA THR A 487 5.71 -10.18 -0.75
C THR A 487 5.90 -10.11 0.76
N MET A 488 7.04 -10.55 1.32
CA MET A 488 7.31 -10.55 2.77
C MET A 488 7.37 -9.14 3.36
N TRP A 489 7.69 -8.14 2.55
CA TRP A 489 7.82 -6.73 2.92
C TRP A 489 8.99 -6.43 3.89
N PHE A 490 8.93 -6.92 5.13
CA PHE A 490 9.89 -6.56 6.20
C PHE A 490 10.72 -7.76 6.68
N ASP A 491 11.36 -7.58 7.82
CA ASP A 491 12.09 -8.61 8.52
C ASP A 491 11.19 -9.81 8.89
N ASN A 492 11.83 -10.96 8.98
CA ASN A 492 11.23 -12.21 9.38
C ASN A 492 12.27 -13.08 10.10
N THR A 493 11.79 -14.16 10.70
CA THR A 493 12.66 -15.21 11.26
C THR A 493 12.45 -16.51 10.51
N LYS A 494 13.08 -17.60 10.96
CA LYS A 494 12.85 -18.93 10.37
C LYS A 494 11.41 -19.43 10.56
N GLU A 495 10.69 -18.90 11.55
CA GLU A 495 9.39 -19.44 11.99
C GLU A 495 8.29 -18.39 12.09
N GLU A 496 8.63 -17.11 11.99
CA GLU A 496 7.69 -16.00 12.06
C GLU A 496 7.90 -15.12 10.86
N ALA A 497 6.85 -14.96 10.06
CA ALA A 497 6.84 -14.05 8.94
C ALA A 497 6.72 -12.60 9.42
N SER A 498 7.00 -11.67 8.51
CA SER A 498 6.75 -10.25 8.77
C SER A 498 5.29 -10.01 9.14
N LEU A 499 5.07 -9.05 10.03
CA LEU A 499 3.74 -8.50 10.32
C LEU A 499 3.15 -7.75 9.12
N LEU A 500 4.00 -7.37 8.15
CA LEU A 500 3.64 -6.71 6.89
C LEU A 500 3.65 -7.66 5.68
N ARG A 501 3.72 -8.97 5.92
CA ARG A 501 3.61 -9.96 4.83
C ARG A 501 2.34 -9.71 4.01
N ASP A 502 2.50 -9.81 2.70
CA ASP A 502 1.44 -9.62 1.71
C ASP A 502 0.76 -8.23 1.76
N TYR A 503 1.32 -7.25 2.47
CA TYR A 503 0.79 -5.88 2.50
C TYR A 503 0.77 -5.27 1.10
N GLY A 504 1.88 -5.42 0.38
CA GLY A 504 2.05 -4.93 -0.99
C GLY A 504 1.56 -5.90 -2.07
N ASN A 505 0.67 -6.85 -1.74
CA ASN A 505 0.26 -7.90 -2.67
C ASN A 505 -0.27 -7.38 -4.02
N LYS A 506 -0.16 -8.23 -5.06
CA LYS A 506 -0.59 -7.94 -6.43
C LYS A 506 -1.16 -9.17 -7.09
N TYR A 507 -2.16 -8.96 -7.94
CA TYR A 507 -2.59 -9.94 -8.93
C TYR A 507 -1.85 -9.70 -10.23
N TRP A 508 -0.62 -10.20 -10.32
CA TRP A 508 0.20 -10.11 -11.52
C TRP A 508 0.58 -11.50 -12.04
N SER A 509 0.53 -11.68 -13.35
CA SER A 509 1.08 -12.87 -14.02
C SER A 509 2.57 -12.99 -13.74
N GLY A 510 3.00 -14.22 -13.52
CA GLY A 510 4.32 -14.58 -12.98
C GLY A 510 4.34 -14.60 -11.46
N LEU A 511 3.68 -13.65 -10.77
CA LEU A 511 3.64 -13.64 -9.31
C LEU A 511 2.66 -14.69 -8.77
N LEU A 512 1.52 -14.90 -9.43
CA LEU A 512 0.58 -15.94 -9.04
C LEU A 512 1.23 -17.32 -9.21
N HIS A 513 1.73 -17.61 -10.40
CA HIS A 513 2.38 -18.87 -10.71
C HIS A 513 3.64 -19.16 -9.88
N ASP A 514 4.57 -18.21 -9.78
CA ASP A 514 5.92 -18.48 -9.22
C ASP A 514 6.01 -18.23 -7.70
N TYR A 515 5.02 -17.55 -7.10
CA TYR A 515 5.02 -17.23 -5.67
C TYR A 515 3.76 -17.69 -4.91
N TYR A 516 2.57 -17.23 -5.29
CA TYR A 516 1.36 -17.53 -4.52
C TYR A 516 0.89 -18.99 -4.68
N GLY A 517 0.96 -19.55 -5.89
CA GLY A 517 0.64 -20.95 -6.17
C GLY A 517 1.47 -21.95 -5.35
N PRO A 518 2.82 -21.83 -5.34
CA PRO A 518 3.68 -22.67 -4.50
C PRO A 518 3.38 -22.54 -3.00
N ARG A 519 3.06 -21.34 -2.50
CA ARG A 519 2.63 -21.14 -1.09
C ARG A 519 1.33 -21.90 -0.79
N ALA A 520 0.35 -21.80 -1.67
CA ALA A 520 -0.91 -22.54 -1.58
C ALA A 520 -0.67 -24.05 -1.57
N ALA A 521 0.19 -24.54 -2.48
CA ALA A 521 0.51 -25.96 -2.60
C ALA A 521 1.18 -26.52 -1.33
N ILE A 522 2.08 -25.75 -0.70
CA ILE A 522 2.67 -26.12 0.58
C ILE A 522 1.58 -26.19 1.67
N TYR A 523 0.67 -25.21 1.75
CA TYR A 523 -0.43 -25.25 2.73
C TYR A 523 -1.28 -26.52 2.57
N PHE A 524 -1.73 -26.82 1.35
CA PHE A 524 -2.56 -28.00 1.07
C PHE A 524 -1.82 -29.33 1.26
N LYS A 525 -0.51 -29.38 1.00
CA LYS A 525 0.35 -30.52 1.35
C LYS A 525 0.28 -30.81 2.85
N TYR A 526 0.42 -29.79 3.70
CA TYR A 526 0.36 -29.98 5.16
C TYR A 526 -1.05 -30.34 5.66
N LEU A 527 -2.13 -29.84 5.03
CA LEU A 527 -3.48 -30.32 5.32
C LEU A 527 -3.61 -31.82 5.03
N ARG A 528 -3.13 -32.26 3.86
CA ARG A 528 -3.18 -33.67 3.45
C ARG A 528 -2.39 -34.56 4.40
N GLU A 529 -1.14 -34.20 4.70
CA GLU A 529 -0.28 -34.99 5.59
C GLU A 529 -0.87 -35.10 7.00
N SER A 530 -1.51 -34.03 7.50
CA SER A 530 -2.24 -34.03 8.77
C SER A 530 -3.37 -35.06 8.76
N LEU A 531 -4.21 -35.08 7.71
CA LEU A 531 -5.30 -36.04 7.61
C LEU A 531 -4.83 -37.49 7.41
N GLU A 532 -3.84 -37.71 6.54
CA GLU A 532 -3.33 -39.05 6.22
C GLU A 532 -2.66 -39.72 7.43
N ARG A 533 -1.98 -38.94 8.27
CA ARG A 533 -1.33 -39.43 9.50
C ARG A 533 -2.25 -39.44 10.72
N GLY A 534 -3.40 -38.75 10.65
CA GLY A 534 -4.27 -38.54 11.80
C GLY A 534 -3.62 -37.68 12.88
N GLU A 535 -2.77 -36.73 12.49
CA GLU A 535 -2.06 -35.81 13.38
C GLU A 535 -2.50 -34.36 13.17
N ASP A 536 -2.27 -33.50 14.16
CA ASP A 536 -2.54 -32.06 14.04
C ASP A 536 -1.68 -31.41 12.94
N PHE A 537 -2.21 -30.32 12.36
CA PHE A 537 -1.49 -29.51 11.37
C PHE A 537 -0.18 -28.97 11.97
N LYS A 538 0.95 -29.29 11.34
CA LYS A 538 2.29 -28.88 11.81
C LYS A 538 2.59 -27.43 11.47
N LEU A 539 1.91 -26.49 12.13
CA LEU A 539 1.96 -25.05 11.85
C LEU A 539 3.40 -24.49 11.79
N ILE A 540 4.26 -24.86 12.74
CA ILE A 540 5.64 -24.37 12.80
C ILE A 540 6.49 -24.91 11.64
N GLU A 541 6.29 -26.17 11.25
CA GLU A 541 7.03 -26.76 10.12
C GLU A 541 6.57 -26.15 8.80
N TRP A 542 5.26 -26.00 8.62
CA TRP A 542 4.67 -25.29 7.49
C TRP A 542 5.22 -23.85 7.40
N ARG A 543 5.25 -23.11 8.52
CA ARG A 543 5.87 -21.76 8.61
C ARG A 543 7.30 -21.74 8.10
N ARG A 544 8.13 -22.66 8.59
CA ARG A 544 9.53 -22.78 8.13
C ARG A 544 9.62 -23.01 6.63
N GLU A 545 8.75 -23.85 6.05
CA GLU A 545 8.79 -24.17 4.62
C GLU A 545 8.36 -22.98 3.75
N TRP A 546 7.23 -22.33 4.04
CA TRP A 546 6.73 -21.24 3.19
C TRP A 546 7.52 -19.93 3.37
N ILE A 547 8.04 -19.66 4.57
CA ILE A 547 8.93 -18.51 4.80
C ILE A 547 10.25 -18.70 4.04
N LYS A 548 10.80 -19.92 4.08
CA LYS A 548 11.98 -20.27 3.29
C LYS A 548 11.73 -20.08 1.79
N LEU A 549 10.61 -20.59 1.28
CA LEU A 549 10.22 -20.40 -0.13
C LEU A 549 10.15 -18.91 -0.48
N THR A 550 9.54 -18.09 0.36
CA THR A 550 9.44 -16.64 0.13
C THR A 550 10.81 -15.98 0.08
N ASN A 551 11.67 -16.27 1.06
CA ASN A 551 13.01 -15.70 1.13
C ASN A 551 13.90 -16.15 -0.06
N GLU A 552 13.70 -17.36 -0.56
CA GLU A 552 14.38 -17.87 -1.77
C GLU A 552 13.83 -17.20 -3.04
N TRP A 553 12.51 -17.05 -3.16
CA TRP A 553 11.88 -16.35 -4.29
C TRP A 553 12.35 -14.90 -4.40
N GLN A 554 12.44 -14.19 -3.28
CA GLN A 554 12.94 -12.80 -3.24
C GLN A 554 14.39 -12.67 -3.68
N LYS A 555 15.22 -13.69 -3.41
CA LYS A 555 16.62 -13.74 -3.83
C LYS A 555 16.81 -14.28 -5.25
N SER A 556 15.76 -14.89 -5.82
CA SER A 556 15.82 -15.46 -7.15
C SER A 556 15.99 -14.38 -8.21
N ARG A 557 16.47 -14.79 -9.38
CA ARG A 557 16.67 -13.95 -10.57
C ARG A 557 15.85 -14.45 -11.76
N ASN A 558 14.73 -15.13 -11.48
CA ASN A 558 13.82 -15.62 -12.51
C ASN A 558 13.31 -14.44 -13.34
N THR A 559 13.34 -14.56 -14.66
CA THR A 559 12.84 -13.52 -15.57
C THR A 559 11.36 -13.73 -15.87
N PHE A 560 10.63 -12.63 -16.09
CA PHE A 560 9.20 -12.65 -16.35
C PHE A 560 8.87 -11.83 -17.61
N PRO A 561 7.79 -12.17 -18.34
CA PRO A 561 7.38 -11.42 -19.52
C PRO A 561 7.10 -9.93 -19.22
N VAL A 562 7.56 -9.06 -20.12
CA VAL A 562 7.30 -7.60 -20.08
C VAL A 562 6.21 -7.15 -21.06
N GLU A 563 5.74 -8.06 -21.90
CA GLU A 563 4.66 -7.83 -22.86
C GLU A 563 3.56 -8.85 -22.64
N SER A 564 2.32 -8.41 -22.81
CA SER A 564 1.16 -9.30 -22.66
C SER A 564 1.09 -10.35 -23.76
N LYS A 565 0.49 -11.50 -23.43
CA LYS A 565 0.25 -12.62 -24.34
C LYS A 565 -1.15 -13.20 -24.07
N GLY A 566 -1.81 -13.63 -25.14
CA GLY A 566 -3.15 -14.21 -25.07
C GLY A 566 -4.23 -13.21 -25.47
N ASP A 567 -5.48 -13.66 -25.45
CA ASP A 567 -6.63 -12.85 -25.82
C ASP A 567 -7.56 -12.71 -24.62
N ALA A 568 -7.67 -11.47 -24.10
CA ALA A 568 -8.43 -11.18 -22.90
C ALA A 568 -9.89 -11.65 -22.98
N LEU A 569 -10.53 -11.55 -24.16
CA LEU A 569 -11.93 -11.93 -24.32
C LEU A 569 -12.11 -13.44 -24.35
N ASN A 570 -11.32 -14.15 -25.15
CA ASN A 570 -11.38 -15.60 -25.27
C ASN A 570 -11.00 -16.28 -23.94
N THR A 571 -9.97 -15.78 -23.26
CA THR A 571 -9.57 -16.30 -21.94
C THR A 571 -10.68 -16.06 -20.91
N SER A 572 -11.27 -14.86 -20.85
CA SER A 572 -12.37 -14.57 -19.93
C SER A 572 -13.62 -15.42 -20.22
N ARG A 573 -13.96 -15.63 -21.49
CA ARG A 573 -15.05 -16.54 -21.93
C ARG A 573 -14.81 -17.98 -21.48
N TRP A 574 -13.59 -18.47 -21.68
CA TRP A 574 -13.21 -19.83 -21.28
C TRP A 574 -13.32 -20.01 -19.76
N LEU A 575 -12.77 -19.07 -18.97
CA LEU A 575 -12.80 -19.13 -17.51
C LEU A 575 -14.21 -18.99 -16.94
N PHE A 576 -15.04 -18.11 -17.51
CA PHE A 576 -16.45 -18.00 -17.15
C PHE A 576 -17.17 -19.35 -17.34
N ASN A 577 -16.95 -20.02 -18.47
CA ASN A 577 -17.54 -21.32 -18.72
C ASN A 577 -16.99 -22.45 -17.83
N LYS A 578 -15.71 -22.38 -17.46
CA LYS A 578 -15.06 -23.38 -16.60
C LYS A 578 -15.51 -23.28 -15.15
N TYR A 579 -15.64 -22.07 -14.61
CA TYR A 579 -15.83 -21.85 -13.18
C TYR A 579 -17.20 -21.30 -12.77
N LEU A 580 -17.92 -20.59 -13.64
CA LEU A 580 -19.07 -19.77 -13.25
C LEU A 580 -20.38 -20.17 -13.95
N ASN A 581 -20.30 -20.86 -15.10
CA ASN A 581 -21.49 -21.28 -15.84
C ASN A 581 -22.19 -22.49 -15.17
N LEU A 582 -23.32 -22.23 -14.53
CA LEU A 582 -24.12 -23.21 -13.76
C LEU A 582 -24.68 -24.37 -14.60
N THR A 583 -24.66 -24.28 -15.93
CA THR A 583 -25.07 -25.39 -16.82
C THR A 583 -24.00 -26.48 -16.95
N ASN A 584 -22.75 -26.20 -16.55
CA ASN A 584 -21.65 -27.15 -16.60
C ASN A 584 -21.64 -28.03 -15.32
N THR A 585 -21.60 -29.35 -15.49
CA THR A 585 -21.57 -30.32 -14.38
C THR A 585 -20.35 -30.16 -13.47
N GLU A 586 -19.23 -29.64 -13.97
CA GLU A 586 -18.04 -29.35 -13.16
C GLU A 586 -18.23 -28.13 -12.24
N THR A 587 -19.11 -27.20 -12.58
CA THR A 587 -19.41 -25.99 -11.78
C THR A 587 -20.28 -26.30 -10.55
N LYS A 588 -21.03 -27.41 -10.56
CA LYS A 588 -21.96 -27.81 -9.49
C LYS A 588 -21.31 -28.16 -8.14
N LEU A 589 -19.99 -28.25 -8.06
CA LEU A 589 -19.28 -28.46 -6.79
C LEU A 589 -19.34 -27.22 -5.88
N ILE A 590 -19.68 -26.04 -6.44
CA ILE A 590 -19.98 -24.82 -5.68
C ILE A 590 -21.36 -24.30 -6.08
N GLU A 591 -22.41 -24.75 -5.38
CA GLU A 591 -23.66 -23.97 -5.32
C GLU A 591 -23.32 -22.63 -4.68
N VAL A 592 -23.11 -21.61 -5.52
CA VAL A 592 -23.05 -20.21 -5.10
C VAL A 592 -24.40 -19.93 -4.46
N GLN A 593 -24.42 -19.72 -3.14
CA GLN A 593 -25.65 -19.32 -2.45
C GLN A 593 -26.09 -17.99 -3.05
N ARG A 594 -27.29 -17.99 -3.64
CA ARG A 594 -27.97 -16.79 -4.13
C ARG A 594 -28.43 -15.91 -2.99
#